data_AF-A0A6G0J061-F1
#
_entry.id   AF-A0A6G0J061-F1
#
_cell.length_a   1.000
_cell.length_b   1.000
_cell.length_c   1.000
_cell.angle_alpha   90.00
_cell.angle_beta   90.00
_cell.angle_gamma   90.00
#
_symmetry.space_group_name_H-M   'P 1'
#
loop_
_entity.id
_entity.type
_entity.pdbx_description
1 polymer ?
#
loop_
_entity_poly.entity_id
_entity_poly.type
_entity_poly.pdbx_seq_one_letter_code
_entity_poly.pdbx_strand_id
1 'polypeptide(L)'
;MVKSKEVKNPGNASFDVLLESTKDPLFCAKLHFFMFISRAFQPFLEKYQTDAPMMPFLWKDLEDLMRSLLKRFIKCDALPTSPYKLVRLDVKDKKLWLGPKDVDIGMGAAALIKGLSGPKGRVGELSVLQFKTECQGALSEICKKALDKCPLKYATVHNMMCLDPRKIYSNPDECLKKLKCLIEKFLLDKQLKGGIPSGK
;
A
#
# COMPACT_ATOMS: atom_id res chain seq x y z
N MET A 1 24.91 25.39 -5.64
CA MET A 1 25.58 24.82 -6.82
C MET A 1 25.29 25.59 -8.11
N VAL A 2 24.11 25.52 -8.74
CA VAL A 2 23.87 26.28 -10.01
C VAL A 2 23.62 27.78 -9.75
N LYS A 3 22.78 28.13 -8.76
CA LYS A 3 22.55 29.54 -8.37
C LYS A 3 23.80 30.22 -7.79
N SER A 4 24.69 29.45 -7.16
CA SER A 4 26.00 29.91 -6.65
C SER A 4 27.11 29.85 -7.72
N LYS A 5 26.79 29.52 -8.99
CA LYS A 5 27.72 29.39 -10.13
C LYS A 5 28.85 28.35 -9.97
N GLU A 6 28.75 27.46 -8.99
CA GLU A 6 29.71 26.37 -8.76
C GLU A 6 29.57 25.25 -9.81
N VAL A 7 28.40 25.14 -10.46
CA VAL A 7 28.11 24.16 -11.52
C VAL A 7 27.32 24.82 -12.64
N LYS A 8 27.60 24.44 -13.90
CA LYS A 8 26.85 24.91 -15.08
C LYS A 8 25.38 24.49 -15.01
N ASN A 9 24.48 25.36 -15.46
CA ASN A 9 23.06 25.01 -15.58
C ASN A 9 22.91 23.87 -16.63
N PRO A 10 22.27 22.74 -16.28
CA PRO A 10 22.00 21.65 -17.21
C PRO A 10 21.12 22.03 -18.42
N GLY A 11 20.37 23.12 -18.35
CA GLY A 11 19.58 23.66 -19.46
C GLY A 11 18.46 22.73 -19.95
N ASN A 12 17.95 21.85 -19.08
CA ASN A 12 16.87 20.92 -19.42
C ASN A 12 15.60 21.16 -18.59
N ALA A 13 14.46 20.85 -19.19
CA ALA A 13 13.15 21.09 -18.59
C ALA A 13 12.96 20.40 -17.23
N SER A 14 13.51 19.19 -17.06
CA SER A 14 13.42 18.46 -15.78
C SER A 14 14.10 19.20 -14.63
N PHE A 15 15.27 19.78 -14.88
CA PHE A 15 15.98 20.59 -13.91
C PHE A 15 15.19 21.85 -13.55
N ASP A 16 14.64 22.54 -14.54
CA ASP A 16 13.87 23.77 -14.33
C ASP A 16 12.60 23.51 -13.50
N VAL A 17 11.90 22.40 -13.76
CA VAL A 17 10.72 21.98 -12.98
C VAL A 17 11.09 21.71 -11.52
N LEU A 18 12.20 21.00 -11.27
CA LEU A 18 12.67 20.74 -9.91
C LEU A 18 13.07 22.04 -9.21
N LEU A 19 13.78 22.92 -9.92
CA LEU A 19 14.20 24.22 -9.38
C LEU A 19 13.00 25.08 -8.99
N GLU A 20 11.97 25.12 -9.83
CA GLU A 20 10.73 25.83 -9.53
C GLU A 20 10.01 25.21 -8.33
N SER A 21 9.96 23.88 -8.27
CA SER A 21 9.32 23.15 -7.17
C SER A 21 10.00 23.43 -5.83
N THR A 22 11.31 23.74 -5.80
CA THR A 22 12.00 24.11 -4.55
C THR A 22 11.51 25.42 -3.92
N LYS A 23 10.75 26.24 -4.66
CA LYS A 23 10.13 27.45 -4.12
C LYS A 23 8.94 27.14 -3.22
N ASP A 24 8.31 25.97 -3.38
CA ASP A 24 7.25 25.50 -2.47
C ASP A 24 7.88 25.18 -1.10
N PRO A 25 7.50 25.90 -0.02
CA PRO A 25 7.99 25.64 1.33
C PRO A 25 7.82 24.19 1.78
N LEU A 26 6.81 23.49 1.26
CA LEU A 26 6.42 22.12 1.60
C LEU A 26 7.00 21.06 0.65
N PHE A 27 7.81 21.44 -0.34
CA PHE A 27 8.40 20.52 -1.31
C PHE A 27 9.13 19.34 -0.64
N CYS A 28 10.00 19.62 0.32
CA CYS A 28 10.71 18.56 1.07
C CYS A 28 9.72 17.67 1.86
N ALA A 29 8.67 18.23 2.43
CA ALA A 29 7.65 17.43 3.14
C ALA A 29 6.91 16.48 2.18
N LYS A 30 6.60 16.94 0.95
CA LYS A 30 6.04 16.09 -0.11
C LYS A 30 6.97 14.93 -0.49
N LEU A 31 8.27 15.18 -0.62
CA LEU A 31 9.26 14.12 -0.88
C LEU A 31 9.36 13.11 0.26
N HIS A 32 9.41 13.58 1.51
CA HIS A 32 9.43 12.68 2.67
C HIS A 32 8.16 11.85 2.81
N PHE A 33 7.00 12.43 2.49
CA PHE A 33 5.75 11.69 2.41
C PHE A 33 5.81 10.60 1.34
N PHE A 34 6.30 10.93 0.14
CA PHE A 34 6.48 9.93 -0.92
C PHE A 34 7.40 8.79 -0.47
N MET A 35 8.57 9.11 0.09
CA MET A 35 9.50 8.12 0.64
C MET A 35 8.84 7.25 1.73
N PHE A 36 8.01 7.84 2.59
CA PHE A 36 7.28 7.13 3.63
C PHE A 36 6.29 6.10 3.05
N ILE A 37 5.62 6.43 1.95
CA ILE A 37 4.75 5.47 1.26
C ILE A 37 5.57 4.41 0.53
N SER A 38 6.62 4.78 -0.21
CA SER A 38 7.48 3.81 -0.90
C SER A 38 8.10 2.78 0.06
N ARG A 39 8.55 3.22 1.23
CA ARG A 39 9.09 2.33 2.28
C ARG A 39 8.05 1.36 2.84
N ALA A 40 6.75 1.66 2.74
CA ALA A 40 5.72 0.71 3.13
C ALA A 40 5.63 -0.49 2.17
N PHE A 41 5.89 -0.27 0.87
CA PHE A 41 5.90 -1.33 -0.14
C PHE A 41 7.21 -2.11 -0.19
N GLN A 42 8.33 -1.49 0.18
CA GLN A 42 9.66 -2.05 0.00
C GLN A 42 9.81 -3.48 0.57
N PRO A 43 9.44 -3.80 1.83
CA PRO A 43 9.60 -5.16 2.36
C PRO A 43 8.78 -6.21 1.60
N PHE A 44 7.60 -5.82 1.10
CA PHE A 44 6.79 -6.69 0.26
C PHE A 44 7.48 -6.94 -1.09
N LEU A 45 7.93 -5.88 -1.76
CA LEU A 45 8.59 -6.01 -3.07
C LEU A 45 9.86 -6.86 -2.96
N GLU A 46 10.72 -6.59 -1.99
CA GLU A 46 11.95 -7.37 -1.75
C GLU A 46 11.66 -8.85 -1.50
N LYS A 47 10.58 -9.17 -0.78
CA LYS A 47 10.19 -10.55 -0.48
C LYS A 47 9.64 -11.28 -1.71
N TYR A 48 8.83 -10.63 -2.54
CA TYR A 48 8.08 -11.26 -3.64
C TYR A 48 8.73 -11.12 -5.02
N GLN A 49 9.74 -10.27 -5.18
CA GLN A 49 10.53 -10.13 -6.42
C GLN A 49 11.75 -11.06 -6.39
N THR A 50 11.52 -12.34 -6.14
CA THR A 50 12.54 -13.39 -6.07
C THR A 50 12.04 -14.67 -6.76
N ASP A 51 12.94 -15.60 -7.09
CA ASP A 51 12.57 -16.90 -7.68
C ASP A 51 12.08 -17.94 -6.65
N ALA A 52 12.01 -17.55 -5.36
CA ALA A 52 11.53 -18.45 -4.31
C ALA A 52 9.99 -18.63 -4.39
N PRO A 53 9.45 -19.79 -3.97
CA PRO A 53 8.01 -20.05 -4.00
C PRO A 53 7.29 -19.30 -2.86
N MET A 54 7.09 -17.99 -3.02
CA MET A 54 6.54 -17.13 -1.97
C MET A 54 5.02 -17.13 -1.88
N MET A 55 4.33 -17.78 -2.82
CA MET A 55 2.87 -17.88 -2.87
C MET A 55 2.19 -18.31 -1.55
N PRO A 56 2.74 -19.25 -0.74
CA PRO A 56 2.14 -19.63 0.55
C PRO A 56 1.96 -18.45 1.50
N PHE A 57 2.82 -17.45 1.43
CA PHE A 57 2.82 -16.29 2.32
C PHE A 57 2.04 -15.09 1.75
N LEU A 58 1.77 -15.10 0.44
CA LEU A 58 1.25 -13.95 -0.31
C LEU A 58 -0.01 -13.37 0.30
N TRP A 59 -0.95 -14.24 0.66
CA TRP A 59 -2.25 -13.80 1.15
C TRP A 59 -2.13 -12.93 2.42
N LYS A 60 -1.29 -13.34 3.37
CA LYS A 60 -1.17 -12.66 4.66
C LYS A 60 -0.38 -11.36 4.52
N ASP A 61 0.77 -11.43 3.84
CA ASP A 61 1.63 -10.27 3.68
C ASP A 61 0.95 -9.16 2.87
N LEU A 62 0.17 -9.54 1.85
CA LEU A 62 -0.59 -8.59 1.04
C LEU A 62 -1.76 -7.97 1.83
N GLU A 63 -2.44 -8.76 2.68
CA GLU A 63 -3.46 -8.23 3.59
C GLU A 63 -2.84 -7.20 4.54
N ASP A 64 -1.71 -7.54 5.16
CA ASP A 64 -1.02 -6.68 6.12
C ASP A 64 -0.50 -5.40 5.46
N LEU A 65 0.05 -5.48 4.24
CA LEU A 65 0.44 -4.32 3.45
C LEU A 65 -0.76 -3.40 3.21
N MET A 66 -1.88 -3.94 2.70
CA MET A 66 -3.06 -3.12 2.40
C MET A 66 -3.65 -2.48 3.66
N ARG A 67 -3.77 -3.22 4.77
CA ARG A 67 -4.21 -2.66 6.06
C ARG A 67 -3.29 -1.55 6.54
N SER A 68 -1.97 -1.73 6.39
CA SER A 68 -0.98 -0.75 6.84
C SER A 68 -1.04 0.58 6.09
N LEU A 69 -1.48 0.55 4.82
CA LEU A 69 -1.67 1.73 3.99
C LEU A 69 -3.03 2.39 4.28
N LEU A 70 -4.10 1.60 4.33
CA LEU A 70 -5.46 2.10 4.54
C LEU A 70 -5.60 2.80 5.89
N LYS A 71 -5.04 2.25 6.97
CA LYS A 71 -5.12 2.85 8.32
C LYS A 71 -4.50 4.25 8.43
N ARG A 72 -3.73 4.69 7.44
CA ARG A 72 -3.09 6.02 7.42
C ARG A 72 -4.07 7.15 7.09
N PHE A 73 -5.19 6.82 6.44
CA PHE A 73 -6.19 7.81 6.02
C PHE A 73 -7.64 7.35 6.14
N ILE A 74 -7.91 6.07 6.41
CA ILE A 74 -9.25 5.52 6.66
C ILE A 74 -9.45 5.33 8.17
N LYS A 75 -10.64 5.65 8.67
CA LYS A 75 -11.02 5.45 10.07
C LYS A 75 -10.96 3.97 10.46
N CYS A 76 -10.49 3.67 11.66
CA CYS A 76 -10.31 2.29 12.12
C CYS A 76 -11.61 1.48 12.15
N ASP A 77 -12.72 2.09 12.53
CA ASP A 77 -14.07 1.49 12.58
C ASP A 77 -14.65 1.19 11.18
N ALA A 78 -14.18 1.91 10.16
CA ALA A 78 -14.53 1.68 8.77
C ALA A 78 -13.73 0.55 8.10
N LEU A 79 -12.63 0.07 8.71
CA LEU A 79 -11.79 -0.96 8.13
C LEU A 79 -12.41 -2.36 8.30
N PRO A 80 -12.68 -3.10 7.21
CA PRO A 80 -13.25 -4.44 7.34
C PRO A 80 -12.27 -5.44 7.96
N THR A 81 -12.76 -6.29 8.87
CA THR A 81 -11.97 -7.39 9.43
C THR A 81 -11.70 -8.49 8.40
N SER A 82 -12.61 -8.71 7.44
CA SER A 82 -12.44 -9.73 6.40
C SER A 82 -11.52 -9.24 5.27
N PRO A 83 -10.51 -10.03 4.85
CA PRO A 83 -9.65 -9.69 3.70
C PRO A 83 -10.45 -9.48 2.40
N TYR A 84 -11.51 -10.27 2.21
CA TYR A 84 -12.39 -10.17 1.03
C TYR A 84 -13.16 -8.85 0.99
N LYS A 85 -13.65 -8.38 2.15
CA LYS A 85 -14.31 -7.07 2.25
C LYS A 85 -13.29 -5.94 2.16
N LEU A 86 -12.09 -6.12 2.73
CA LEU A 86 -11.00 -5.14 2.69
C LEU A 86 -10.65 -4.77 1.24
N VAL A 87 -10.52 -5.76 0.35
CA VAL A 87 -10.14 -5.48 -1.05
C VAL A 87 -11.24 -4.93 -1.94
N ARG A 88 -12.45 -4.77 -1.38
CA ARG A 88 -13.62 -4.18 -2.03
C ARG A 88 -14.03 -2.86 -1.38
N LEU A 89 -13.29 -2.40 -0.39
CA LEU A 89 -13.52 -1.11 0.25
C LEU A 89 -13.41 -0.01 -0.81
N ASP A 90 -14.43 0.85 -0.87
CA ASP A 90 -14.35 2.05 -1.70
C ASP A 90 -13.48 3.11 -1.02
N VAL A 91 -12.19 3.09 -1.35
CA VAL A 91 -11.21 4.03 -0.81
C VAL A 91 -11.41 5.47 -1.27
N LYS A 92 -12.37 5.73 -2.17
CA LYS A 92 -12.75 7.09 -2.61
C LYS A 92 -13.87 7.68 -1.77
N ASP A 93 -14.57 6.89 -0.96
CA ASP A 93 -15.61 7.40 -0.07
C ASP A 93 -15.00 8.20 1.07
N LYS A 94 -15.07 9.53 0.95
CA LYS A 94 -14.54 10.48 1.93
C LYS A 94 -15.22 10.38 3.30
N LYS A 95 -16.39 9.75 3.41
CA LYS A 95 -17.05 9.52 4.73
C LYS A 95 -16.23 8.57 5.60
N LEU A 96 -15.48 7.67 4.97
CA LEU A 96 -14.61 6.70 5.62
C LEU A 96 -13.26 7.29 6.02
N TRP A 97 -12.91 8.48 5.50
CA TRP A 97 -11.60 9.07 5.71
C TRP A 97 -11.48 9.68 7.10
N LEU A 98 -10.26 9.64 7.64
CA LEU A 98 -9.86 10.42 8.81
C LEU A 98 -10.01 11.93 8.53
N GLY A 99 -10.14 12.72 9.60
CA GLY A 99 -10.00 14.17 9.47
C GLY A 99 -8.58 14.51 9.01
N PRO A 100 -8.37 15.60 8.24
CA PRO A 100 -7.03 15.96 7.75
C PRO A 100 -5.96 16.05 8.84
N LYS A 101 -6.34 16.42 10.08
CA LYS A 101 -5.41 16.51 11.22
C LYS A 101 -4.83 15.15 11.62
N ASP A 102 -5.58 14.07 11.45
CA ASP A 102 -5.26 12.72 11.95
C ASP A 102 -4.58 11.83 10.90
N VAL A 103 -4.37 12.36 9.69
CA VAL A 103 -3.72 11.64 8.59
C VAL A 103 -2.27 11.35 8.94
N ASP A 104 -1.86 10.10 8.79
CA ASP A 104 -0.48 9.68 8.98
C ASP A 104 0.34 9.99 7.72
N ILE A 105 1.15 11.04 7.82
CA ILE A 105 2.09 11.50 6.78
C ILE A 105 3.52 10.99 7.00
N GLY A 106 3.74 10.22 8.05
CA GLY A 106 5.06 9.73 8.45
C GLY A 106 5.92 10.77 9.18
N MET A 107 6.89 10.27 9.95
CA MET A 107 7.74 11.10 10.82
C MET A 107 8.56 12.14 10.05
N GLY A 108 9.06 11.79 8.86
CA GLY A 108 9.90 12.69 8.06
C GLY A 108 9.15 13.95 7.61
N ALA A 109 7.95 13.79 7.04
CA ALA A 109 7.12 14.92 6.64
C ALA A 109 6.61 15.70 7.85
N ALA A 110 6.22 15.00 8.93
CA ALA A 110 5.76 15.63 10.17
C ALA A 110 6.83 16.52 10.81
N ALA A 111 8.09 16.06 10.88
CA ALA A 111 9.20 16.82 11.43
C ALA A 111 9.48 18.10 10.62
N LEU A 112 9.45 18.00 9.29
CA LEU A 112 9.61 19.16 8.41
C LEU A 112 8.48 20.17 8.60
N ILE A 113 7.22 19.72 8.59
CA ILE A 113 6.08 20.62 8.81
C ILE A 113 6.20 21.33 10.14
N LYS A 114 6.54 20.61 11.22
CA LYS A 114 6.72 21.20 12.55
C LYS A 114 7.76 22.33 12.56
N GLY A 115 8.85 22.18 11.80
CA GLY A 115 9.87 23.24 11.64
C GLY A 115 9.45 24.40 10.75
N LEU A 116 8.44 24.21 9.89
CA LEU A 116 7.94 25.19 8.94
C LEU A 116 6.69 25.94 9.42
N SER A 117 5.95 25.35 10.36
CA SER A 117 4.72 25.87 10.95
C SER A 117 4.97 26.49 12.33
N GLY A 118 4.20 27.52 12.69
CA GLY A 118 4.24 28.15 14.01
C GLY A 118 4.29 29.68 13.92
N PRO A 119 4.47 30.39 15.06
CA PRO A 119 4.38 31.86 15.13
C PRO A 119 5.39 32.61 14.24
N LYS A 120 6.52 31.96 13.93
CA LYS A 120 7.57 32.48 13.03
C LYS A 120 7.76 31.60 11.78
N GLY A 121 6.83 30.67 11.56
CA GLY A 121 6.88 29.72 10.46
C GLY A 121 6.51 30.38 9.13
N ARG A 122 7.06 29.87 8.03
CA ARG A 122 6.75 30.33 6.67
C ARG A 122 5.51 29.64 6.07
N VAL A 123 4.89 28.71 6.81
CA VAL A 123 3.70 27.96 6.40
C VAL A 123 2.60 28.13 7.44
N GLY A 124 1.43 28.61 7.00
CA GLY A 124 0.24 28.76 7.85
C GLY A 124 -0.49 27.43 8.09
N GLU A 125 -1.35 27.39 9.12
CA GLU A 125 -2.12 26.18 9.48
C GLU A 125 -3.00 25.68 8.32
N LEU A 126 -3.61 26.61 7.57
CA LEU A 126 -4.42 26.27 6.40
C LEU A 126 -3.63 25.51 5.33
N SER A 127 -2.41 25.94 5.01
CA SER A 127 -1.56 25.26 4.03
C SER A 127 -1.13 23.87 4.52
N VAL A 128 -0.91 23.71 5.84
CA VAL A 128 -0.63 22.38 6.42
C VAL A 128 -1.83 21.46 6.29
N LEU A 129 -3.05 21.94 6.58
CA LEU A 129 -4.27 21.16 6.42
C LEU A 129 -4.52 20.78 4.95
N GLN A 130 -4.26 21.71 4.02
CA GLN A 130 -4.36 21.44 2.59
C GLN A 130 -3.35 20.35 2.17
N PHE A 131 -2.10 20.45 2.59
CA PHE A 131 -1.10 19.40 2.34
C PHE A 131 -1.55 18.03 2.85
N LYS A 132 -2.06 17.95 4.08
CA LYS A 132 -2.57 16.67 4.62
C LYS A 132 -3.77 16.14 3.82
N THR A 133 -4.64 17.03 3.33
CA THR A 133 -5.75 16.65 2.44
C THR A 133 -5.24 16.10 1.11
N GLU A 134 -4.20 16.72 0.53
CA GLU A 134 -3.53 16.22 -0.67
C GLU A 134 -2.89 14.84 -0.43
N CYS A 135 -2.26 14.63 0.73
CA CYS A 135 -1.74 13.32 1.14
C CYS A 135 -2.83 12.24 1.20
N GLN A 136 -4.03 12.56 1.71
CA GLN A 136 -5.16 11.61 1.68
C GLN A 136 -5.57 11.27 0.25
N GLY A 137 -5.65 12.27 -0.63
CA GLY A 137 -5.94 12.06 -2.04
C GLY A 137 -4.93 11.11 -2.68
N ALA A 138 -3.63 11.35 -2.46
CA ALA A 138 -2.55 10.51 -2.95
C ALA A 138 -2.63 9.07 -2.40
N LEU A 139 -2.84 8.90 -1.09
CA LEU A 139 -3.03 7.59 -0.47
C LEU A 139 -4.24 6.84 -1.04
N SER A 140 -5.35 7.55 -1.26
CA SER A 140 -6.55 6.99 -1.87
C SER A 140 -6.28 6.51 -3.30
N GLU A 141 -5.58 7.29 -4.13
CA GLU A 141 -5.19 6.86 -5.49
C GLU A 141 -4.25 5.64 -5.48
N ILE A 142 -3.23 5.66 -4.62
CA ILE A 142 -2.29 4.55 -4.48
C ILE A 142 -3.01 3.28 -4.05
N CYS A 143 -3.83 3.37 -3.00
CA CYS A 143 -4.60 2.22 -2.50
C CYS A 143 -5.62 1.75 -3.53
N LYS A 144 -6.28 2.65 -4.27
CA LYS A 144 -7.22 2.29 -5.33
C LYS A 144 -6.53 1.44 -6.40
N LYS A 145 -5.38 1.89 -6.90
CA LYS A 145 -4.59 1.14 -7.88
C LYS A 145 -4.11 -0.21 -7.34
N ALA A 146 -3.60 -0.24 -6.11
CA ALA A 146 -3.16 -1.48 -5.47
C ALA A 146 -4.32 -2.47 -5.30
N LEU A 147 -5.49 -1.99 -4.86
CA LEU A 147 -6.69 -2.81 -4.69
C LEU A 147 -7.26 -3.29 -6.02
N ASP A 148 -7.27 -2.46 -7.07
CA ASP A 148 -7.84 -2.82 -8.37
C ASP A 148 -7.18 -4.09 -8.95
N LYS A 149 -5.85 -4.22 -8.78
CA LYS A 149 -5.07 -5.39 -9.22
C LYS A 149 -4.76 -6.40 -8.12
N CYS A 150 -5.34 -6.26 -6.93
CA CYS A 150 -4.97 -7.07 -5.76
C CYS A 150 -5.36 -8.55 -5.92
N PRO A 151 -4.39 -9.49 -5.86
CA PRO A 151 -4.64 -10.92 -5.95
C PRO A 151 -5.57 -11.50 -4.86
N LEU A 152 -5.73 -10.82 -3.72
CA LEU A 152 -6.64 -11.26 -2.64
C LEU A 152 -8.12 -11.34 -3.06
N LYS A 153 -8.48 -10.77 -4.22
CA LYS A 153 -9.82 -10.93 -4.80
C LYS A 153 -10.09 -12.37 -5.25
N TYR A 154 -9.06 -13.16 -5.51
CA TYR A 154 -9.18 -14.51 -6.02
C TYR A 154 -9.21 -15.54 -4.90
N ALA A 155 -10.21 -16.42 -4.91
CA ALA A 155 -10.33 -17.51 -3.96
C ALA A 155 -9.09 -18.42 -3.95
N THR A 156 -8.43 -18.60 -5.09
CA THR A 156 -7.18 -19.36 -5.21
C THR A 156 -6.08 -18.81 -4.29
N VAL A 157 -5.86 -17.49 -4.28
CA VAL A 157 -4.84 -16.87 -3.43
C VAL A 157 -5.19 -17.04 -1.95
N HIS A 158 -6.46 -16.90 -1.60
CA HIS A 158 -6.91 -17.15 -0.23
C HIS A 158 -6.73 -18.62 0.16
N ASN A 159 -7.03 -19.57 -0.72
CA ASN A 159 -6.93 -20.98 -0.41
C ASN A 159 -5.47 -21.45 -0.33
N MET A 160 -4.53 -20.79 -1.04
CA MET A 160 -3.08 -21.03 -0.93
C MET A 160 -2.52 -20.80 0.48
N MET A 161 -3.28 -20.18 1.39
CA MET A 161 -2.94 -20.16 2.82
C MET A 161 -2.69 -21.56 3.41
N CYS A 162 -3.28 -22.61 2.83
CA CYS A 162 -3.07 -23.98 3.28
C CYS A 162 -1.64 -24.49 3.09
N LEU A 163 -0.83 -23.76 2.31
CA LEU A 163 0.57 -24.07 2.08
C LEU A 163 1.49 -23.34 3.06
N ASP A 164 0.97 -22.41 3.87
CA ASP A 164 1.77 -21.70 4.89
C ASP A 164 2.03 -22.65 6.08
N PRO A 165 3.30 -23.01 6.37
CA PRO A 165 3.63 -23.92 7.48
C PRO A 165 3.07 -23.47 8.83
N ARG A 166 2.96 -22.15 9.05
CA ARG A 166 2.40 -21.57 10.28
C ARG A 166 0.91 -21.86 10.39
N LYS A 167 0.19 -21.91 9.26
CA LYS A 167 -1.23 -22.25 9.21
C LYS A 167 -1.47 -23.75 9.29
N ILE A 168 -0.61 -24.55 8.65
CA ILE A 168 -0.67 -26.02 8.76
C ILE A 168 -0.54 -26.43 10.22
N TYR A 169 0.42 -25.84 10.94
CA TYR A 169 0.63 -26.14 12.37
C TYR A 169 -0.54 -25.67 13.25
N SER A 170 -1.08 -24.46 13.01
CA SER A 170 -2.10 -23.87 13.89
C SER A 170 -3.54 -24.29 13.59
N ASN A 171 -3.85 -24.66 12.34
CA ASN A 171 -5.19 -25.08 11.93
C ASN A 171 -5.15 -26.09 10.76
N PRO A 172 -4.76 -27.35 11.04
CA PRO A 172 -4.57 -28.37 10.01
C PRO A 172 -5.87 -28.72 9.27
N ASP A 173 -7.02 -28.75 9.96
CA ASP A 173 -8.31 -29.10 9.36
C ASP A 173 -8.78 -28.04 8.35
N GLU A 174 -8.61 -26.76 8.68
CA GLU A 174 -8.88 -25.67 7.74
C GLU A 174 -7.94 -25.75 6.53
N CYS A 175 -6.65 -26.00 6.76
CA CYS A 175 -5.69 -26.16 5.68
C CYS A 175 -6.06 -27.31 4.74
N LEU A 176 -6.47 -28.47 5.28
CA LEU A 176 -6.92 -29.59 4.48
C LEU A 176 -8.15 -29.24 3.64
N LYS A 177 -9.13 -28.54 4.21
CA LYS A 177 -10.32 -28.07 3.47
C LYS A 177 -9.93 -27.13 2.33
N LYS A 178 -9.03 -26.18 2.60
CA LYS A 178 -8.56 -25.20 1.61
C LYS A 178 -7.73 -25.86 0.50
N LEU A 179 -6.93 -26.86 0.83
CA LEU A 179 -6.17 -27.67 -0.13
C LEU A 179 -7.10 -28.43 -1.08
N LYS A 180 -8.16 -29.07 -0.55
CA LYS A 180 -9.18 -29.73 -1.39
C LYS A 180 -9.80 -28.75 -2.40
N CYS A 181 -10.19 -27.55 -1.94
CA CYS A 181 -10.72 -26.51 -2.83
C CYS A 181 -9.71 -26.06 -3.90
N LEU A 182 -8.41 -26.02 -3.61
CA LEU A 182 -7.37 -25.72 -4.62
C LEU A 182 -7.27 -26.82 -5.66
N ILE A 183 -7.21 -28.08 -5.24
CA ILE A 183 -7.10 -29.24 -6.14
C ILE A 183 -8.32 -29.28 -7.07
N GLU A 184 -9.53 -29.15 -6.52
CA GLU A 184 -10.77 -29.08 -7.31
C GLU A 184 -10.71 -27.95 -8.34
N LYS A 185 -10.27 -26.75 -7.94
CA LYS A 185 -10.12 -25.61 -8.85
C LYS A 185 -9.12 -25.89 -9.96
N PHE A 186 -7.96 -26.46 -9.65
CA PHE A 186 -6.93 -26.78 -10.63
C PHE A 186 -7.33 -27.91 -11.58
N LEU A 187 -8.12 -28.88 -11.13
CA LEU A 187 -8.71 -29.90 -12.00
C LEU A 187 -9.72 -29.28 -12.98
N LEU A 188 -10.61 -28.42 -12.49
CA LEU A 188 -11.58 -27.70 -13.32
C LEU A 188 -10.89 -26.81 -14.36
N ASP A 189 -9.81 -26.14 -13.96
CA ASP A 189 -9.03 -25.25 -14.84
C ASP A 189 -8.06 -26.03 -15.76
N LYS A 190 -8.06 -27.36 -15.71
CA LYS A 190 -7.15 -28.25 -16.46
C LYS A 190 -5.66 -27.97 -16.21
N GLN A 191 -5.34 -27.41 -15.05
CA GLN A 191 -3.97 -27.14 -14.60
C GLN A 191 -3.31 -28.39 -13.98
N LEU A 192 -4.12 -29.40 -13.61
CA LEU A 192 -3.65 -30.72 -13.21
C LEU A 192 -4.22 -31.78 -14.16
N LYS A 193 -3.38 -32.75 -14.56
CA LYS A 193 -3.83 -33.96 -15.26
C LYS A 193 -4.10 -35.04 -14.22
N GLY A 194 -5.36 -35.43 -14.05
CA GLY A 194 -5.72 -36.52 -13.13
C GLY A 194 -7.03 -36.28 -12.39
N GLY A 195 -8.15 -36.25 -13.11
CA GLY A 195 -9.42 -36.67 -12.51
C GLY A 195 -9.46 -38.19 -12.56
N ILE A 196 -9.35 -38.87 -11.43
CA ILE A 196 -9.83 -40.26 -11.37
C ILE A 196 -11.34 -40.15 -11.58
N PRO A 197 -11.94 -40.82 -12.58
CA PRO A 197 -13.40 -40.85 -12.70
C PRO A 197 -13.93 -41.42 -11.40
N SER A 198 -14.84 -40.69 -10.73
CA SER A 198 -15.56 -41.21 -9.58
C SER A 198 -16.09 -42.59 -9.95
N GLY A 199 -15.56 -43.62 -9.28
CA GLY A 199 -15.95 -45.01 -9.49
C GLY A 199 -17.45 -45.16 -9.31
N LYS A 200 -18.04 -45.99 -10.19
CA LYS A 200 -19.41 -46.46 -10.14
C LYS A 200 -19.76 -47.09 -8.79
#